data_AF-A0A9P6PGR3-F1
#
_entry.id   AF-A0A9P6PGR3-F1
#
_cell.length_a   1.000
_cell.length_b   1.000
_cell.length_c   1.000
_cell.angle_alpha   90.00
_cell.angle_beta   90.00
_cell.angle_gamma   90.00
#
_symmetry.space_group_name_H-M   'P 1'
#
loop_
_entity.id
_entity.type
_entity.pdbx_description
1 polymer ?
#
loop_
_entity_poly.entity_id
_entity_poly.type
_entity_poly.pdbx_seq_one_letter_code
_entity_poly.pdbx_strand_id
1 'polypeptide(L)'
;MALVKLKPTSPGRRAMVKVVNKSLYKGKPYVPLLDAQSSTAGRNNNGHITTRHKGGGHKHHYRVIDFRRNKDGIPAKVERLEYDPNRSANIALLCYADGERRYIIAPKGMAVGTQLMSGSEAPIRAGNTLPIRNIPVGTTIHCVEILPGKGAQVARSAGASAMLLAREGMYAQVRLRSGEIRRVHIECRATIGEVGNEEHSLRQIGKAGANRWRGIRPTVRGVAMNPIDHPHGGGEGRTAAGRDPVSPWGTPAKGFRTRRNKRTTTMIVQRRHKRPFCDAHLLKKVEAAAASRDKKPIKTWSRRSTILPEFIGLTIAVHNGRQHVPVYVSENMIGHKLGEFALTRTFKGHAADKKAKR
;
A
#
# COMPACT_ATOMS: atom_id res chain seq x y z
N MET A 1 -11.37 13.93 12.22
CA MET A 1 -10.85 15.14 11.54
C MET A 1 -11.99 15.69 10.68
N ALA A 2 -11.86 16.85 10.04
CA ALA A 2 -12.95 17.39 9.23
C ALA A 2 -12.46 17.77 7.82
N LEU A 3 -13.16 17.25 6.81
CA LEU A 3 -13.04 17.72 5.43
C LEU A 3 -13.89 18.97 5.25
N VAL A 4 -13.24 20.07 4.88
CA VAL A 4 -13.90 21.35 4.67
C VAL A 4 -13.79 21.73 3.21
N LYS A 5 -14.92 21.71 2.50
CA LYS A 5 -15.04 22.31 1.17
C LYS A 5 -15.15 23.82 1.32
N LEU A 6 -14.32 24.56 0.60
CA LEU A 6 -14.31 26.02 0.70
C LEU A 6 -15.44 26.65 -0.12
N LYS A 7 -15.98 27.78 0.36
CA LYS A 7 -16.91 28.62 -0.43
C LYS A 7 -16.22 29.07 -1.73
N PRO A 8 -16.92 29.04 -2.88
CA PRO A 8 -16.34 29.30 -4.20
C PRO A 8 -16.18 30.80 -4.50
N THR A 9 -15.53 31.55 -3.60
CA THR A 9 -15.32 33.01 -3.77
C THR A 9 -14.32 33.38 -4.85
N SER A 10 -13.57 32.42 -5.38
CA SER A 10 -12.68 32.58 -6.54
C SER A 10 -12.52 31.25 -7.28
N PRO A 11 -12.14 31.27 -8.57
CA PRO A 11 -11.98 30.05 -9.37
C PRO A 11 -11.03 29.03 -8.73
N GLY A 12 -9.91 29.50 -8.18
CA GLY A 12 -8.92 28.64 -7.53
C GLY A 12 -9.37 28.01 -6.20
N ARG A 13 -10.46 28.51 -5.59
CA ARG A 13 -11.03 27.96 -4.34
C ARG A 13 -12.21 27.03 -4.57
N ARG A 14 -12.90 27.13 -5.71
CA ARG A 14 -14.14 26.39 -6.03
C ARG A 14 -14.03 24.88 -5.83
N ALA A 15 -12.91 24.28 -6.26
CA ALA A 15 -12.64 22.85 -6.13
C ALA A 15 -11.69 22.51 -4.96
N MET A 16 -11.40 23.45 -4.06
CA MET A 16 -10.47 23.22 -2.97
C MET A 16 -11.18 22.55 -1.77
N VAL A 17 -10.62 21.42 -1.34
CA VAL A 17 -11.05 20.69 -0.13
C VAL A 17 -9.87 20.58 0.81
N LYS A 18 -10.01 21.13 2.02
CA LYS A 18 -8.97 21.13 3.05
C LYS A 18 -9.28 20.08 4.12
N VAL A 19 -8.26 19.34 4.53
CA VAL A 19 -8.29 18.54 5.75
C VAL A 19 -7.93 19.45 6.91
N VAL A 20 -8.85 19.63 7.86
CA VAL A 20 -8.65 20.45 9.06
C VAL A 20 -8.60 19.53 10.26
N ASN A 21 -7.45 19.50 10.92
CA ASN A 21 -7.31 18.83 12.20
C ASN A 21 -7.20 19.86 13.33
N LYS A 22 -8.23 19.91 14.18
CA LYS A 22 -8.30 20.85 15.32
C LYS A 22 -7.37 20.44 16.48
N SER A 23 -7.00 19.17 16.59
CA SER A 23 -6.15 18.67 17.67
C SER A 23 -4.65 18.92 17.46
N LEU A 24 -4.27 19.48 16.32
CA LEU A 24 -2.86 19.82 16.06
C LEU A 24 -2.46 21.07 16.82
N TYR A 25 -1.27 20.99 17.42
CA TYR A 25 -0.61 22.10 18.05
C TYR A 25 -0.36 23.23 17.05
N LYS A 26 -0.71 24.46 17.46
CA LYS A 26 -0.62 25.67 16.62
C LYS A 26 0.69 26.43 16.79
N GLY A 27 1.49 26.09 17.78
CA GLY A 27 2.76 26.77 18.09
C GLY A 27 3.92 26.32 17.23
N LYS A 28 5.13 26.76 17.61
CA LYS A 28 6.39 26.36 16.96
C LYS A 28 6.74 24.90 17.34
N PRO A 29 7.43 24.16 16.44
CA PRO A 29 7.91 22.82 16.76
C PRO A 29 8.99 22.86 17.87
N TYR A 30 9.28 21.69 18.45
CA TYR A 30 10.29 21.55 19.49
C TYR A 30 11.70 21.72 18.92
N VAL A 31 12.35 22.83 19.29
CA VAL A 31 13.60 23.31 18.68
C VAL A 31 14.74 22.27 18.69
N PRO A 32 15.00 21.53 19.80
CA PRO A 32 16.10 20.56 19.84
C PRO A 32 15.96 19.37 18.87
N LEU A 33 14.77 19.13 18.31
CA LEU A 33 14.53 18.05 17.35
C LEU A 33 14.34 18.57 15.91
N LEU A 34 14.87 19.77 15.64
CA LEU A 34 14.88 20.38 14.31
C LEU A 34 16.27 20.37 13.70
N ASP A 35 16.36 19.83 12.48
CA ASP A 35 17.52 19.94 11.63
C ASP A 35 17.26 20.89 10.45
N ALA A 36 18.33 21.55 10.00
CA ALA A 36 18.29 22.30 8.76
C ALA A 36 18.07 21.35 7.58
N GLN A 37 17.17 21.71 6.67
CA GLN A 37 16.94 20.95 5.44
C GLN A 37 17.08 21.86 4.22
N SER A 38 18.12 21.61 3.43
CA SER A 38 18.28 22.22 2.10
C SER A 38 17.46 21.45 1.05
N SER A 39 17.02 22.16 0.01
CA SER A 39 16.37 21.55 -1.15
C SER A 39 17.36 21.41 -2.29
N THR A 40 17.48 20.21 -2.85
CA THR A 40 18.34 19.94 -4.02
C THR A 40 17.65 20.24 -5.35
N ALA A 41 16.34 20.57 -5.33
CA ALA A 41 15.52 20.77 -6.52
C ALA A 41 15.58 19.61 -7.55
N GLY A 42 15.85 18.38 -7.11
CA GLY A 42 15.95 17.19 -7.98
C GLY A 42 17.30 17.04 -8.70
N ARG A 43 18.33 17.79 -8.29
CA ARG A 43 19.70 17.66 -8.78
C ARG A 43 20.54 16.71 -7.93
N ASN A 44 21.55 16.08 -8.54
CA ASN A 44 22.57 15.30 -7.83
C ASN A 44 23.79 16.17 -7.47
N ASN A 45 24.84 15.54 -6.94
CA ASN A 45 26.12 16.16 -6.60
C ASN A 45 26.84 16.81 -7.81
N ASN A 46 26.63 16.30 -9.02
CA ASN A 46 27.19 16.90 -10.25
C ASN A 46 26.35 18.10 -10.77
N GLY A 47 25.28 18.49 -10.06
CA GLY A 47 24.39 19.58 -10.49
C GLY A 47 23.39 19.20 -11.60
N HIS A 48 23.42 17.97 -12.10
CA HIS A 48 22.50 17.48 -13.13
C HIS A 48 21.12 17.15 -12.55
N ILE A 49 20.06 17.43 -13.31
CA ILE A 49 18.69 17.06 -12.95
C ILE A 49 18.53 15.54 -13.11
N THR A 50 18.47 14.81 -12.01
CA THR A 50 18.23 13.35 -12.01
C THR A 50 16.77 13.00 -11.77
N THR A 51 16.01 13.89 -11.11
CA THR A 51 14.57 13.76 -10.94
C THR A 51 13.86 15.03 -11.42
N ARG A 52 13.13 14.89 -12.53
CA ARG A 52 12.33 16.00 -13.10
C ARG A 52 11.18 16.42 -12.17
N HIS A 53 10.63 17.60 -12.43
CA HIS A 53 9.43 18.14 -11.76
C HIS A 53 9.60 18.48 -10.26
N LYS A 54 10.84 18.68 -9.80
CA LYS A 54 11.17 19.10 -8.43
C LYS A 54 11.77 20.51 -8.42
N GLY A 55 11.41 21.32 -7.42
CA GLY A 55 12.01 22.65 -7.20
C GLY A 55 10.99 23.71 -6.75
N GLY A 56 11.50 24.77 -6.11
CA GLY A 56 10.70 25.75 -5.38
C GLY A 56 10.12 25.16 -4.09
N GLY A 57 8.93 25.62 -3.71
CA GLY A 57 8.26 25.19 -2.48
C GLY A 57 8.65 26.02 -1.27
N HIS A 58 7.91 25.84 -0.18
CA HIS A 58 8.16 26.54 1.08
C HIS A 58 9.39 25.93 1.79
N LYS A 59 10.21 26.75 2.46
CA LYS A 59 11.32 26.26 3.27
C LYS A 59 10.80 25.43 4.44
N HIS A 60 11.44 24.30 4.72
CA HIS A 60 11.06 23.42 5.83
C HIS A 60 12.28 23.11 6.68
N HIS A 61 12.05 22.91 7.98
CA HIS A 61 13.02 22.25 8.86
C HIS A 61 12.69 20.77 8.89
N TYR A 62 13.70 19.91 8.97
CA TYR A 62 13.48 18.49 9.16
C TYR A 62 13.18 18.23 10.65
N ARG A 63 12.12 17.48 10.95
CA ARG A 63 11.86 17.00 12.31
C ARG A 63 12.51 15.64 12.45
N VAL A 64 13.41 15.50 13.42
CA VAL A 64 14.07 14.24 13.73
C VAL A 64 13.06 13.29 14.37
N ILE A 65 12.77 12.19 13.66
CA ILE A 65 11.81 11.17 14.11
C ILE A 65 12.55 9.95 14.61
N ASP A 66 12.10 9.45 15.75
CA ASP A 66 12.50 8.15 16.24
C ASP A 66 11.76 7.04 15.48
N PHE A 67 12.40 6.57 14.41
CA PHE A 67 11.96 5.38 13.67
C PHE A 67 12.43 4.06 14.30
N ARG A 68 13.35 4.10 15.28
CA ARG A 68 13.91 2.89 15.89
C ARG A 68 13.12 2.44 17.11
N ARG A 69 12.55 3.40 17.86
CA ARG A 69 11.79 3.16 19.11
C ARG A 69 12.58 2.23 20.04
N ASN A 70 13.82 2.62 20.33
CA ASN A 70 14.81 1.80 21.04
C ASN A 70 14.92 2.08 22.55
N LYS A 71 14.17 3.04 23.08
CA LYS A 71 14.03 3.24 24.54
C LYS A 71 13.01 2.24 25.08
N ASP A 72 13.46 1.03 25.33
CA ASP A 72 12.63 -0.04 25.86
C ASP A 72 12.44 0.11 27.36
N GLY A 73 11.28 -0.32 27.88
CA GLY A 73 11.02 -0.28 29.33
C GLY A 73 10.64 1.10 29.89
N ILE A 74 10.92 2.18 29.16
CA ILE A 74 10.68 3.55 29.64
C ILE A 74 9.33 4.05 29.09
N PRO A 75 8.32 4.31 29.94
CA PRO A 75 7.05 4.87 29.49
C PRO A 75 7.24 6.32 29.03
N ALA A 76 6.48 6.71 28.01
CA ALA A 76 6.47 8.06 27.46
C ALA A 76 5.05 8.60 27.35
N LYS A 77 4.84 9.83 27.79
CA LYS A 77 3.56 10.54 27.68
C LYS A 77 3.52 11.35 26.39
N VAL A 78 2.41 11.28 25.66
CA VAL A 78 2.18 12.15 24.50
C VAL A 78 1.95 13.58 25.00
N GLU A 79 2.88 14.49 24.74
CA GLU A 79 2.74 15.91 25.11
C GLU A 79 1.81 16.65 24.15
N ARG A 80 1.99 16.45 22.84
CA ARG A 80 1.20 17.12 21.80
C ARG A 80 1.31 16.45 20.45
N LEU A 81 0.32 16.70 19.60
CA LEU A 81 0.29 16.28 18.20
C LEU A 81 0.67 17.47 17.32
N GLU A 82 1.61 17.28 16.40
CA GLU A 82 2.11 18.35 15.55
C GLU A 82 1.94 18.02 14.06
N TYR A 83 1.81 19.09 13.27
CA TYR A 83 1.91 19.02 11.83
C TYR A 83 3.37 18.86 11.39
N ASP A 84 3.62 17.96 10.45
CA ASP A 84 4.92 17.81 9.81
C ASP A 84 4.82 18.06 8.29
N PRO A 85 5.57 19.03 7.72
CA PRO A 85 5.57 19.31 6.29
C PRO A 85 6.45 18.37 5.46
N ASN A 86 7.34 17.60 6.09
CA ASN A 86 8.28 16.70 5.44
C ASN A 86 7.65 15.32 5.16
N ARG A 87 6.43 15.06 5.64
CA ARG A 87 5.68 13.82 5.42
C ARG A 87 4.17 14.05 5.41
N SER A 88 3.41 13.01 5.05
CA SER A 88 1.94 13.07 5.03
C SER A 88 1.31 12.82 6.40
N ALA A 89 1.91 11.96 7.21
CA ALA A 89 1.44 11.66 8.56
C ALA A 89 1.74 12.82 9.53
N ASN A 90 0.85 13.02 10.50
CA ASN A 90 1.16 13.90 11.63
C ASN A 90 2.14 13.19 12.58
N ILE A 91 2.76 13.96 13.46
CA ILE A 91 3.71 13.45 14.45
C ILE A 91 3.21 13.70 15.86
N ALA A 92 3.67 12.89 16.80
CA ALA A 92 3.44 13.09 18.22
C ALA A 92 4.77 13.37 18.91
N LEU A 93 4.82 14.43 19.71
CA LEU A 93 5.93 14.69 20.62
C LEU A 93 5.70 13.87 21.89
N LEU A 94 6.64 12.99 22.19
CA LEU A 94 6.66 12.20 23.41
C LEU A 94 7.61 12.84 24.42
N CYS A 95 7.25 12.79 25.69
CA CYS A 95 8.13 13.02 26.82
C CYS A 95 8.27 11.71 27.60
N TYR A 96 9.47 11.16 27.60
CA TYR A 96 9.81 9.96 28.35
C TYR A 96 9.93 10.28 29.84
N ALA A 97 9.76 9.27 30.69
CA ALA A 97 9.88 9.43 32.14
C ALA A 97 11.26 9.93 32.60
N ASP A 98 12.31 9.75 31.79
CA ASP A 98 13.65 10.27 32.01
C ASP A 98 13.84 11.74 31.55
N GLY A 99 12.79 12.37 31.03
CA GLY A 99 12.80 13.76 30.57
C GLY A 99 13.21 13.94 29.11
N GLU A 100 13.68 12.88 28.42
CA GLU A 100 14.01 12.98 27.00
C GLU A 100 12.75 13.15 26.15
N ARG A 101 12.83 13.97 25.11
CA ARG A 101 11.74 14.15 24.15
C ARG A 101 12.10 13.56 22.80
N ARG A 102 11.13 12.87 22.18
CA ARG A 102 11.29 12.35 20.81
C ARG A 102 10.01 12.51 20.02
N TYR A 103 10.14 12.71 18.72
CA TYR A 103 9.01 12.62 17.82
C TYR A 103 8.81 11.20 17.33
N ILE A 104 7.54 10.79 17.27
CA ILE A 104 7.11 9.57 16.59
C ILE A 104 6.08 9.93 15.51
N ILE A 105 5.85 9.04 14.55
CA ILE A 105 4.64 9.11 13.72
C ILE A 105 3.43 8.94 14.64
N ALA A 106 2.39 9.75 14.47
CA ALA A 106 1.17 9.67 15.26
C ALA A 106 0.23 8.56 14.75
N PRO A 107 0.01 7.49 15.53
CA PRO A 107 -1.05 6.52 15.28
C PRO A 107 -2.46 7.14 15.22
N LYS A 108 -3.36 6.40 14.57
CA LYS A 108 -4.79 6.69 14.54
C LYS A 108 -5.38 6.61 15.95
N GLY A 109 -6.23 7.59 16.28
CA GLY A 109 -6.90 7.67 17.59
C GLY A 109 -6.01 8.12 18.75
N MET A 110 -4.75 8.52 18.49
CA MET A 110 -3.88 9.01 19.56
C MET A 110 -4.38 10.34 20.13
N ALA A 111 -4.46 10.43 21.45
CA ALA A 111 -4.79 11.65 22.19
C ALA A 111 -3.60 12.12 23.04
N VAL A 112 -3.59 13.42 23.32
CA VAL A 112 -2.63 14.03 24.26
C VAL A 112 -2.80 13.41 25.64
N GLY A 113 -1.70 13.16 26.34
CA GLY A 113 -1.68 12.53 27.67
C GLY A 113 -1.63 11.00 27.65
N THR A 114 -1.84 10.35 26.50
CA THR A 114 -1.73 8.90 26.38
C THR A 114 -0.30 8.44 26.72
N GLN A 115 -0.16 7.41 27.55
CA GLN A 115 1.11 6.76 27.82
C GLN A 115 1.39 5.67 26.77
N LEU A 116 2.62 5.66 26.26
CA LEU A 116 3.13 4.69 25.31
C LEU A 116 4.40 4.04 25.86
N MET A 117 4.68 2.84 25.39
CA MET A 117 5.86 2.08 25.77
C MET A 117 6.45 1.36 24.56
N SER A 118 7.75 1.11 24.61
CA SER A 118 8.46 0.24 23.66
C SER A 118 9.10 -0.92 24.42
N GLY A 119 9.28 -2.05 23.73
CA GLY A 119 9.96 -3.24 24.26
C GLY A 119 9.13 -4.50 24.12
N SER A 120 9.71 -5.64 24.48
CA SER A 120 9.04 -6.95 24.46
C SER A 120 7.87 -7.05 25.45
N GLU A 121 7.96 -6.32 26.56
CA GLU A 121 6.97 -6.32 27.65
C GLU A 121 5.90 -5.23 27.49
N ALA A 122 5.98 -4.41 26.45
CA ALA A 122 5.00 -3.35 26.24
C ALA A 122 3.60 -3.95 26.02
N PRO A 123 2.53 -3.34 26.57
CA PRO A 123 1.18 -3.86 26.39
C PRO A 123 0.75 -3.77 24.91
N ILE A 124 -0.09 -4.71 24.48
CA ILE A 124 -0.60 -4.79 23.11
C ILE A 124 -1.66 -3.70 22.90
N ARG A 125 -1.19 -2.46 22.72
CA ARG A 125 -2.01 -1.24 22.57
C ARG A 125 -1.50 -0.43 21.38
N ALA A 126 -2.42 0.24 20.68
CA ALA A 126 -2.08 1.13 19.57
C ALA A 126 -1.05 2.20 20.01
N GLY A 127 0.01 2.36 19.22
CA GLY A 127 1.13 3.28 19.50
C GLY A 127 2.34 2.67 20.22
N ASN A 128 2.16 1.51 20.87
CA ASN A 128 3.27 0.76 21.44
C ASN A 128 4.05 0.03 20.35
N THR A 129 5.35 -0.11 20.56
CA THR A 129 6.26 -0.75 19.59
C THR A 129 6.90 -1.97 20.22
N LEU A 130 6.73 -3.11 19.56
CA LEU A 130 7.24 -4.40 20.00
C LEU A 130 8.00 -5.07 18.84
N PRO A 131 8.91 -6.02 19.14
CA PRO A 131 9.35 -6.99 18.15
C PRO A 131 8.16 -7.79 17.61
N ILE A 132 8.15 -8.11 16.32
CA ILE A 132 7.05 -8.87 15.68
C ILE A 132 6.80 -10.21 16.37
N ARG A 133 7.82 -10.84 16.95
CA ARG A 133 7.69 -12.08 17.72
C ARG A 133 6.68 -11.96 18.89
N ASN A 134 6.54 -10.79 19.50
CA ASN A 134 5.65 -10.53 20.65
C ASN A 134 4.27 -10.03 20.22
N ILE A 135 4.05 -9.75 18.93
CA ILE A 135 2.79 -9.21 18.42
C ILE A 135 1.85 -10.38 18.02
N PRO A 136 0.57 -10.37 18.44
CA PRO A 136 -0.39 -11.38 18.02
C PRO A 136 -0.63 -11.37 16.51
N VAL A 137 -0.78 -12.57 15.94
CA VAL A 137 -1.14 -12.74 14.53
C VAL A 137 -2.54 -12.16 14.28
N GLY A 138 -2.75 -11.57 13.10
CA GLY A 138 -3.98 -10.87 12.73
C GLY A 138 -4.01 -9.39 13.10
N THR A 139 -3.08 -8.93 13.94
CA THR A 139 -3.02 -7.52 14.34
C THR A 139 -2.60 -6.60 13.20
N THR A 140 -3.16 -5.40 13.23
CA THR A 140 -2.78 -4.29 12.36
C THR A 140 -1.58 -3.56 12.95
N ILE A 141 -0.54 -3.39 12.14
CA ILE A 141 0.73 -2.78 12.52
C ILE A 141 1.15 -1.70 11.51
N HIS A 142 1.99 -0.76 11.94
CA HIS A 142 2.59 0.28 11.12
C HIS A 142 4.04 0.52 11.54
N CYS A 143 4.77 1.36 10.79
CA CYS A 143 6.18 1.65 11.05
C CYS A 143 7.03 0.38 11.21
N VAL A 144 6.95 -0.52 10.23
CA VAL A 144 7.61 -1.83 10.30
C VAL A 144 9.06 -1.74 9.81
N GLU A 145 9.98 -2.36 10.54
CA GLU A 145 11.37 -2.55 10.13
C GLU A 145 11.50 -3.65 9.05
N ILE A 146 12.42 -3.47 8.11
CA ILE A 146 12.74 -4.53 7.13
C ILE A 146 13.89 -5.42 7.65
N LEU A 147 14.81 -4.82 8.41
CA LEU A 147 15.92 -5.48 9.07
C LEU A 147 15.93 -5.05 10.54
N PRO A 148 16.20 -5.97 11.49
CA PRO A 148 16.22 -5.64 12.91
C PRO A 148 17.14 -4.46 13.22
N GLY A 149 16.63 -3.47 13.96
CA GLY A 149 17.40 -2.31 14.44
C GLY A 149 17.70 -1.23 13.38
N LYS A 150 17.32 -1.45 12.12
CA LYS A 150 17.51 -0.47 11.04
C LYS A 150 16.55 0.72 11.14
N GLY A 151 15.51 0.61 11.95
CA GLY A 151 14.41 1.55 12.05
C GLY A 151 13.33 1.31 11.00
N ALA A 152 12.15 1.84 11.28
CA ALA A 152 10.95 1.69 10.47
C ALA A 152 11.14 2.21 9.03
N GLN A 153 10.82 1.36 8.05
CA GLN A 153 10.90 1.71 6.62
C GLN A 153 9.55 1.56 5.91
N VAL A 154 8.67 0.70 6.43
CA VAL A 154 7.41 0.30 5.79
C VAL A 154 6.21 0.84 6.57
N ALA A 155 5.11 1.13 5.85
CA ALA A 155 3.85 1.62 6.42
C ALA A 155 4.01 2.89 7.28
N ARG A 156 4.59 3.96 6.70
CA ARG A 156 4.83 5.26 7.36
C ARG A 156 3.94 6.41 6.88
N SER A 157 3.29 6.25 5.73
CA SER A 157 2.45 7.29 5.15
C SER A 157 1.15 7.46 5.94
N ALA A 158 0.53 8.63 5.85
CA ALA A 158 -0.81 8.87 6.39
C ALA A 158 -1.81 7.75 6.01
N GLY A 159 -2.53 7.21 7.00
CA GLY A 159 -3.46 6.10 6.82
C GLY A 159 -2.83 4.77 6.41
N ALA A 160 -1.50 4.64 6.40
CA ALA A 160 -0.84 3.38 6.07
C ALA A 160 -0.91 2.39 7.24
N SER A 161 -1.07 1.13 6.88
CA SER A 161 -1.03 -0.01 7.80
C SER A 161 -0.55 -1.25 7.05
N ALA A 162 -0.17 -2.25 7.81
CA ALA A 162 0.16 -3.59 7.39
C ALA A 162 -0.48 -4.58 8.36
N MET A 163 -0.67 -5.82 7.94
CA MET A 163 -1.28 -6.86 8.77
C MET A 163 -0.29 -8.01 8.95
N LEU A 164 -0.12 -8.45 10.19
CA LEU A 164 0.66 -9.65 10.50
C LEU A 164 -0.19 -10.88 10.20
N LEU A 165 0.14 -11.64 9.15
CA LEU A 165 -0.67 -12.78 8.70
C LEU A 165 -0.27 -14.10 9.37
N ALA A 166 1.03 -14.32 9.52
CA ALA A 166 1.56 -15.57 10.06
C ALA A 166 2.95 -15.36 10.64
N ARG A 167 3.37 -16.28 11.51
CA ARG A 167 4.75 -16.40 12.01
C ARG A 167 5.24 -17.80 11.67
N GLU A 168 6.32 -17.89 10.91
CA GLU A 168 6.93 -19.12 10.39
C GLU A 168 8.42 -19.14 10.73
N GLY A 169 8.79 -19.84 11.80
CA GLY A 169 10.17 -19.92 12.28
C GLY A 169 10.77 -18.53 12.53
N MET A 170 11.88 -18.21 11.87
CA MET A 170 12.60 -16.92 12.00
C MET A 170 11.95 -15.75 11.26
N TYR A 171 10.91 -15.98 10.46
CA TYR A 171 10.25 -14.95 9.67
C TYR A 171 8.75 -14.86 9.97
N ALA A 172 8.24 -13.64 9.89
CA ALA A 172 6.82 -13.34 9.89
C ALA A 172 6.37 -12.96 8.49
N GLN A 173 5.15 -13.36 8.12
CA GLN A 173 4.50 -12.92 6.89
C GLN A 173 3.68 -11.66 7.18
N VAL A 174 4.04 -10.56 6.53
CA VAL A 174 3.37 -9.27 6.68
C VAL A 174 2.73 -8.88 5.36
N ARG A 175 1.42 -8.62 5.38
CA ARG A 175 0.67 -8.08 4.24
C ARG A 175 0.78 -6.56 4.25
N LEU A 176 1.38 -6.02 3.20
CA LEU A 176 1.53 -4.57 3.02
C LEU A 176 0.27 -3.96 2.43
N ARG A 177 0.09 -2.63 2.59
CA ARG A 177 -0.99 -1.88 1.91
C ARG A 177 -0.97 -1.98 0.39
N SER A 178 0.18 -2.32 -0.21
CA SER A 178 0.27 -2.61 -1.63
C SER A 178 -0.44 -3.91 -2.04
N GLY A 179 -0.75 -4.80 -1.09
CA GLY A 179 -1.20 -6.16 -1.34
C GLY A 179 -0.05 -7.17 -1.46
N GLU A 180 1.21 -6.74 -1.37
CA GLU A 180 2.36 -7.67 -1.30
C GLU A 180 2.37 -8.38 0.06
N ILE A 181 2.55 -9.71 0.05
CA ILE A 181 2.86 -10.50 1.25
C ILE A 181 4.36 -10.72 1.26
N ARG A 182 5.00 -10.27 2.33
CA ARG A 182 6.45 -10.23 2.46
C ARG A 182 6.89 -10.89 3.76
N ARG A 183 7.98 -11.66 3.70
CA ARG A 183 8.70 -12.17 4.87
C ARG A 183 9.52 -11.05 5.51
N VAL A 184 9.37 -10.90 6.82
CA VAL A 184 10.08 -9.94 7.67
C VAL A 184 10.64 -10.70 8.85
N HIS A 185 11.86 -10.39 9.31
CA HIS A 185 12.46 -11.11 10.44
C HIS A 185 11.63 -10.90 11.71
N ILE A 186 11.49 -11.92 12.57
CA ILE A 186 10.65 -11.84 13.78
C ILE A 186 11.16 -10.81 14.82
N GLU A 187 12.47 -10.54 14.83
CA GLU A 187 13.10 -9.49 15.67
C GLU A 187 12.91 -8.06 15.12
N CYS A 188 12.39 -7.90 13.90
CA CYS A 188 12.05 -6.57 13.40
C CYS A 188 10.97 -5.96 14.30
N ARG A 189 11.09 -4.66 14.56
CA ARG A 189 10.10 -3.91 15.32
C ARG A 189 8.94 -3.46 14.45
N ALA A 190 7.76 -3.39 15.07
CA ALA A 190 6.57 -2.79 14.49
C ALA A 190 5.74 -2.10 15.57
N THR A 191 5.09 -1.00 15.19
CA THR A 191 4.18 -0.27 16.08
C THR A 191 2.76 -0.76 15.86
N ILE A 192 2.03 -1.08 16.91
CA ILE A 192 0.65 -1.55 16.82
C ILE A 192 -0.27 -0.41 16.37
N GLY A 193 -1.23 -0.74 15.51
CA GLY A 193 -2.26 0.17 14.99
C GLY A 193 -1.94 0.67 13.58
N GLU A 194 -2.65 1.73 13.19
CA GLU A 194 -2.53 2.37 11.88
C GLU A 194 -1.89 3.75 12.00
N VAL A 195 -1.23 4.23 10.94
CA VAL A 195 -0.81 5.63 10.88
C VAL A 195 -2.03 6.54 10.81
N GLY A 196 -2.05 7.61 11.60
CA GLY A 196 -3.12 8.60 11.59
C GLY A 196 -3.21 9.41 10.30
N ASN A 197 -4.08 10.43 10.30
CA ASN A 197 -4.31 11.34 9.18
C ASN A 197 -4.86 10.68 7.90
N GLU A 198 -5.72 9.67 8.04
CA GLU A 198 -6.27 8.88 6.92
C GLU A 198 -6.97 9.75 5.85
N GLU A 199 -7.63 10.83 6.26
CA GLU A 199 -8.31 11.78 5.37
C GLU A 199 -7.35 12.55 4.42
N HIS A 200 -6.03 12.40 4.57
CA HIS A 200 -5.03 13.05 3.73
C HIS A 200 -5.27 12.81 2.22
N SER A 201 -5.71 11.61 1.85
CA SER A 201 -5.99 11.23 0.45
C SER A 201 -7.20 11.95 -0.15
N LEU A 202 -8.14 12.39 0.69
CA LEU A 202 -9.38 13.04 0.29
C LEU A 202 -9.21 14.55 0.01
N ARG A 203 -8.02 15.09 0.29
CA ARG A 203 -7.69 16.50 0.06
C ARG A 203 -7.65 16.83 -1.44
N GLN A 204 -8.39 17.87 -1.85
CA GLN A 204 -8.29 18.44 -3.19
C GLN A 204 -7.49 19.75 -3.17
N ILE A 205 -6.51 19.85 -4.07
CA ILE A 205 -5.53 20.94 -4.07
C ILE A 205 -6.09 22.25 -4.64
N GLY A 206 -7.08 22.17 -5.54
CA GLY A 206 -7.84 23.30 -6.09
C GLY A 206 -7.12 24.08 -7.19
N LYS A 207 -5.88 24.53 -6.95
CA LYS A 207 -5.13 25.40 -7.89
C LYS A 207 -3.69 24.95 -8.13
N ALA A 208 -3.15 25.26 -9.32
CA ALA A 208 -1.77 24.93 -9.70
C ALA A 208 -0.72 25.50 -8.73
N GLY A 209 -0.90 26.74 -8.27
CA GLY A 209 0.03 27.38 -7.31
C GLY A 209 0.20 26.59 -6.01
N ALA A 210 -0.83 25.88 -5.55
CA ALA A 210 -0.70 25.06 -4.35
C ALA A 210 0.20 23.83 -4.58
N ASN A 211 0.27 23.27 -5.79
CA ASN A 211 1.29 22.26 -6.12
C ASN A 211 2.70 22.86 -6.09
N ARG A 212 2.86 24.10 -6.56
CA ARG A 212 4.14 24.81 -6.54
C ARG A 212 4.66 25.04 -5.12
N TRP A 213 3.79 25.35 -4.15
CA TRP A 213 4.16 25.49 -2.74
C TRP A 213 4.73 24.21 -2.12
N ARG A 214 4.45 23.05 -2.73
CA ARG A 214 4.97 21.73 -2.31
C ARG A 214 6.26 21.33 -3.04
N GLY A 215 6.85 22.24 -3.81
CA GLY A 215 8.06 21.96 -4.60
C GLY A 215 7.81 21.04 -5.81
N ILE A 216 6.56 20.92 -6.28
CA ILE A 216 6.19 20.17 -7.47
C ILE A 216 6.12 21.15 -8.65
N ARG A 217 7.04 21.01 -9.60
CA ARG A 217 7.04 21.79 -10.86
C ARG A 217 6.09 21.14 -11.88
N PRO A 218 5.62 21.89 -12.90
CA PRO A 218 4.76 21.36 -13.95
C PRO A 218 5.39 20.17 -14.68
N THR A 219 4.55 19.24 -15.11
CA THR A 219 4.93 18.13 -15.99
C THR A 219 4.47 18.47 -17.40
N VAL A 220 5.41 18.53 -18.35
CA VAL A 220 5.10 18.64 -19.77
C VAL A 220 4.89 17.23 -20.33
N ARG A 221 3.82 17.03 -21.11
CA ARG A 221 3.53 15.73 -21.75
C ARG A 221 4.52 15.50 -22.88
N GLY A 222 4.99 14.26 -23.07
CA GLY A 222 5.92 13.92 -24.16
C GLY A 222 5.37 14.22 -25.57
N VAL A 223 4.05 14.09 -25.76
CA VAL A 223 3.36 14.42 -27.02
C VAL A 223 3.38 15.93 -27.34
N ALA A 224 3.68 16.78 -26.35
CA ALA A 224 3.79 18.23 -26.55
C ALA A 224 5.24 18.68 -26.80
N MET A 225 6.15 17.76 -27.09
CA MET A 225 7.58 18.02 -27.30
C MET A 225 7.98 17.69 -28.75
N ASN A 226 9.23 17.97 -29.11
CA ASN A 226 9.79 17.59 -30.41
C ASN A 226 10.38 16.17 -30.38
N PRO A 227 10.61 15.54 -31.55
CA PRO A 227 11.18 14.18 -31.62
C PRO A 227 12.51 14.01 -30.88
N ILE A 228 13.32 15.06 -30.81
CA ILE A 228 14.61 15.07 -30.10
C ILE A 228 14.45 14.97 -28.57
N ASP A 229 13.35 15.48 -28.00
CA ASP A 229 13.15 15.58 -26.56
C ASP A 229 12.46 14.35 -25.97
N HIS A 230 11.55 13.75 -26.74
CA HIS A 230 10.75 12.62 -26.29
C HIS A 230 10.39 11.69 -27.46
N PRO A 231 10.38 10.37 -27.25
CA PRO A 231 9.94 9.41 -28.27
C PRO A 231 8.48 9.55 -28.75
N HIS A 232 7.69 10.47 -28.18
CA HIS A 232 6.31 10.74 -28.58
C HIS A 232 6.18 12.14 -29.19
N GLY A 233 7.28 12.88 -29.32
CA GLY A 233 7.27 14.23 -29.82
C GLY A 233 7.21 14.27 -31.35
N GLY A 234 6.77 15.42 -31.88
CA GLY A 234 6.60 15.67 -33.31
C GLY A 234 5.24 15.29 -33.89
N GLY A 235 5.17 15.36 -35.22
CA GLY A 235 3.93 15.26 -36.00
C GLY A 235 3.23 16.61 -36.16
N GLU A 236 2.48 16.76 -37.26
CA GLU A 236 1.70 17.96 -37.52
C GLU A 236 0.40 17.97 -36.71
N GLY A 237 0.13 19.07 -36.01
CA GLY A 237 -1.04 19.19 -35.14
C GLY A 237 -1.01 18.26 -33.93
N ARG A 238 -2.18 17.80 -33.48
CA ARG A 238 -2.29 16.86 -32.35
C ARG A 238 -2.28 15.44 -32.86
N THR A 239 -1.17 14.75 -32.66
CA THR A 239 -0.99 13.36 -33.06
C THR A 239 -1.12 12.39 -31.87
N ALA A 240 -1.54 11.17 -32.16
CA ALA A 240 -1.30 10.04 -31.26
C ALA A 240 0.19 9.67 -31.32
N ALA A 241 0.71 9.03 -30.27
CA ALA A 241 2.14 8.75 -30.15
C ALA A 241 2.74 7.88 -31.28
N GLY A 242 1.93 7.25 -32.14
CA GLY A 242 2.40 6.38 -33.23
C GLY A 242 3.14 5.12 -32.79
N ARG A 243 3.23 4.88 -31.48
CA ARG A 243 3.94 3.76 -30.84
C ARG A 243 3.37 3.47 -29.46
N ASP A 244 3.79 2.34 -28.89
CA ASP A 244 3.51 2.02 -27.49
C ASP A 244 4.03 3.11 -26.55
N PRO A 245 3.26 3.51 -25.52
CA PRO A 245 3.67 4.56 -24.61
C PRO A 245 4.96 4.23 -23.86
N VAL A 246 5.99 5.04 -24.08
CA VAL A 246 7.31 4.95 -23.44
C VAL A 246 7.61 6.16 -22.54
N SER A 247 8.61 5.99 -21.68
CA SER A 247 9.25 7.06 -20.92
C SER A 247 10.14 7.93 -21.84
N PRO A 248 10.65 9.07 -21.36
CA PRO A 248 11.60 9.89 -22.14
C PRO A 248 12.86 9.13 -22.56
N TRP A 249 13.22 8.07 -21.83
CA TRP A 249 14.37 7.21 -22.12
C TRP A 249 14.00 5.96 -22.91
N GLY A 250 12.82 5.93 -23.54
CA GLY A 250 12.37 4.81 -24.39
C GLY A 250 11.92 3.56 -23.64
N THR A 251 11.93 3.54 -22.30
CA THR A 251 11.44 2.39 -21.52
C THR A 251 9.90 2.31 -21.61
N PRO A 252 9.28 1.17 -21.94
CA PRO A 252 7.83 1.06 -21.99
C PRO A 252 7.18 1.42 -20.63
N ALA A 253 6.19 2.31 -20.67
CA ALA A 253 5.57 2.91 -19.48
C ALA A 253 4.25 2.23 -19.07
N LYS A 254 3.68 1.37 -19.94
CA LYS A 254 2.47 0.59 -19.67
C LYS A 254 2.81 -0.90 -19.54
N GLY A 255 2.46 -1.53 -18.42
CA GLY A 255 2.57 -2.98 -18.20
C GLY A 255 3.99 -3.54 -17.97
N PHE A 256 5.04 -2.84 -18.39
CA PHE A 256 6.42 -3.32 -18.27
C PHE A 256 6.89 -3.42 -16.82
N ARG A 257 7.46 -4.58 -16.45
CA ARG A 257 7.93 -4.87 -15.09
C ARG A 257 9.40 -4.47 -14.93
N THR A 258 9.66 -3.48 -14.08
CA THR A 258 11.01 -2.92 -13.86
C THR A 258 11.79 -3.54 -12.70
N ARG A 259 11.15 -4.31 -11.81
CA ARG A 259 11.84 -4.92 -10.66
C ARG A 259 12.81 -6.02 -11.12
N ARG A 260 14.11 -5.78 -10.90
CA ARG A 260 15.20 -6.74 -11.14
C ARG A 260 16.10 -6.86 -9.91
N ASN A 261 15.67 -7.58 -8.88
CA ASN A 261 16.47 -7.77 -7.66
C ASN A 261 16.33 -9.22 -7.15
N LYS A 262 17.26 -10.09 -7.55
CA LYS A 262 17.27 -11.51 -7.20
C LYS A 262 17.41 -11.72 -5.68
N ARG A 263 18.31 -10.97 -5.04
CA ARG A 263 18.63 -11.04 -3.59
C ARG A 263 17.41 -10.97 -2.67
N THR A 264 16.42 -10.14 -3.01
CA THR A 264 15.24 -9.92 -2.14
C THR A 264 13.97 -10.59 -2.65
N THR A 265 14.06 -11.37 -3.73
CA THR A 265 12.88 -12.02 -4.33
C THR A 265 12.36 -13.17 -3.48
N THR A 266 13.25 -13.91 -2.81
CA THR A 266 12.89 -14.99 -1.86
C THR A 266 12.08 -14.49 -0.66
N MET A 267 12.24 -13.22 -0.28
CA MET A 267 11.50 -12.58 0.81
C MET A 267 10.07 -12.19 0.42
N ILE A 268 9.66 -12.34 -0.84
CA ILE A 268 8.31 -11.99 -1.31
C ILE A 268 7.52 -13.27 -1.52
N VAL A 269 6.51 -13.50 -0.68
CA VAL A 269 5.61 -14.65 -0.79
C VAL A 269 4.59 -14.42 -1.91
N GLN A 270 3.98 -13.23 -1.93
CA GLN A 270 3.00 -12.84 -2.95
C GLN A 270 3.22 -11.41 -3.42
N ARG A 271 3.20 -11.18 -4.73
CA ARG A 271 3.32 -9.84 -5.32
C ARG A 271 2.01 -9.05 -5.24
N ARG A 272 2.12 -7.73 -5.06
CA ARG A 272 1.03 -6.72 -4.98
C ARG A 272 -0.08 -6.76 -6.05
N HIS A 273 0.18 -7.37 -7.21
CA HIS A 273 -0.77 -7.46 -8.33
C HIS A 273 -0.91 -8.88 -8.87
N LYS A 274 -0.64 -9.90 -8.05
CA LYS A 274 -1.04 -11.26 -8.43
C LYS A 274 -2.57 -11.29 -8.34
N ARG A 275 -3.24 -10.85 -9.41
CA ARG A 275 -4.63 -11.23 -9.62
C ARG A 275 -4.67 -12.76 -9.60
N PRO A 276 -5.68 -13.36 -8.96
CA PRO A 276 -5.91 -14.78 -9.17
C PRO A 276 -5.95 -15.00 -10.69
N PHE A 277 -5.19 -15.97 -11.19
CA PHE A 277 -5.11 -16.18 -12.63
C PHE A 277 -6.52 -16.48 -13.12
N CYS A 278 -7.06 -15.69 -14.03
CA CYS A 278 -8.29 -16.00 -14.73
C CYS A 278 -8.01 -15.83 -16.22
N ASP A 279 -8.33 -16.86 -16.99
CA ASP A 279 -8.21 -16.81 -18.44
C ASP A 279 -9.04 -15.64 -19.01
N ALA A 280 -8.43 -14.86 -19.90
CA ALA A 280 -9.05 -13.63 -20.40
C ALA A 280 -10.35 -13.89 -21.18
N HIS A 281 -10.45 -15.04 -21.86
CA HIS A 281 -11.66 -15.40 -22.59
C HIS A 281 -12.78 -15.83 -21.63
N LEU A 282 -12.44 -16.56 -20.57
CA LEU A 282 -13.39 -16.88 -19.50
C LEU A 282 -13.90 -15.61 -18.80
N LEU A 283 -13.00 -14.68 -18.47
CA LEU A 283 -13.37 -13.44 -17.79
C LEU A 283 -14.35 -12.61 -18.62
N LYS A 284 -14.10 -12.45 -19.92
CA LYS A 284 -15.02 -11.75 -20.84
C LYS A 284 -16.41 -12.42 -20.88
N LYS A 285 -16.47 -13.75 -20.88
CA LYS A 285 -17.75 -14.48 -20.86
C LYS A 285 -18.51 -14.27 -19.55
N VAL A 286 -17.79 -14.23 -18.42
CA VAL A 286 -18.38 -13.96 -17.10
C VAL A 286 -18.89 -12.52 -17.02
N GLU A 287 -18.10 -11.54 -17.47
CA GLU A 287 -18.52 -10.14 -17.51
C GLU A 287 -19.77 -9.95 -18.39
N ALA A 288 -19.80 -10.59 -19.55
CA ALA A 288 -20.97 -10.56 -20.45
C ALA A 288 -22.19 -11.27 -19.84
N ALA A 289 -22.00 -12.40 -19.16
CA ALA A 289 -23.07 -13.14 -18.51
C ALA A 289 -23.59 -12.41 -17.25
N ALA A 290 -22.75 -11.67 -16.54
CA ALA A 290 -23.16 -10.85 -15.41
C ALA A 290 -23.94 -9.59 -15.85
N ALA A 291 -23.64 -9.06 -17.04
CA ALA A 291 -24.39 -7.97 -17.65
C ALA A 291 -25.73 -8.41 -18.27
N SER A 292 -25.82 -9.69 -18.67
CA SER A 292 -27.03 -10.32 -19.19
C SER A 292 -27.83 -10.99 -18.06
N ARG A 293 -29.14 -11.20 -18.24
CA ARG A 293 -29.94 -12.05 -17.32
C ARG A 293 -29.91 -13.54 -17.69
N ASP A 294 -29.07 -13.92 -18.66
CA ASP A 294 -29.02 -15.28 -19.21
C ASP A 294 -28.22 -16.23 -18.31
N LYS A 295 -28.88 -17.26 -17.75
CA LYS A 295 -28.29 -18.22 -16.78
C LYS A 295 -27.64 -19.44 -17.43
N LYS A 296 -27.27 -19.35 -18.72
CA LYS A 296 -26.68 -20.48 -19.44
C LYS A 296 -25.30 -20.86 -18.86
N PRO A 297 -24.97 -22.17 -18.77
CA PRO A 297 -23.67 -22.60 -18.28
C PRO A 297 -22.52 -22.11 -19.16
N ILE A 298 -21.54 -21.44 -18.55
CA ILE A 298 -20.36 -20.94 -19.26
C ILE A 298 -19.35 -22.09 -19.39
N LYS A 299 -19.15 -22.59 -20.60
CA LYS A 299 -18.15 -23.64 -20.88
C LYS A 299 -16.73 -23.09 -20.86
N THR A 300 -15.83 -23.79 -20.17
CA THR A 300 -14.40 -23.45 -20.09
C THR A 300 -13.50 -24.68 -20.00
N TRP A 301 -12.35 -24.59 -20.65
CA TRP A 301 -11.23 -25.52 -20.50
C TRP A 301 -10.17 -25.01 -19.52
N SER A 302 -10.27 -23.76 -19.07
CA SER A 302 -9.30 -23.17 -18.15
C SER A 302 -9.54 -23.63 -16.71
N ARG A 303 -9.12 -24.86 -16.41
CA ARG A 303 -9.16 -25.45 -15.05
C ARG A 303 -8.28 -24.71 -14.05
N ARG A 304 -7.25 -24.03 -14.55
CA ARG A 304 -6.30 -23.24 -13.74
C ARG A 304 -6.83 -21.85 -13.38
N SER A 305 -7.97 -21.43 -13.93
CA SER A 305 -8.61 -20.17 -13.56
C SER A 305 -9.09 -20.24 -12.13
N THR A 306 -8.75 -19.21 -11.34
CA THR A 306 -9.26 -19.00 -10.01
C THR A 306 -10.63 -18.35 -10.07
N ILE A 307 -11.53 -18.81 -9.22
CA ILE A 307 -12.87 -18.25 -9.07
C ILE A 307 -12.76 -16.85 -8.46
N LEU A 308 -13.25 -15.86 -9.20
CA LEU A 308 -13.30 -14.46 -8.77
C LEU A 308 -14.69 -14.15 -8.17
N PRO A 309 -14.83 -13.08 -7.37
CA PRO A 309 -16.14 -12.68 -6.84
C PRO A 309 -17.22 -12.45 -7.91
N GLU A 310 -16.82 -12.02 -9.11
CA GLU A 310 -17.70 -11.83 -10.27
C GLU A 310 -18.36 -13.13 -10.76
N PHE A 311 -17.89 -14.30 -10.30
CA PHE A 311 -18.34 -15.60 -10.76
C PHE A 311 -19.53 -16.10 -9.92
N ILE A 312 -19.81 -15.47 -8.77
CA ILE A 312 -20.87 -15.89 -7.84
C ILE A 312 -22.22 -15.91 -8.56
N GLY A 313 -22.97 -17.00 -8.38
CA GLY A 313 -24.31 -17.16 -8.97
C GLY A 313 -24.31 -17.62 -10.43
N LEU A 314 -23.14 -17.80 -11.05
CA LEU A 314 -23.00 -18.37 -12.39
C LEU A 314 -22.68 -19.87 -12.32
N THR A 315 -23.21 -20.62 -13.29
CA THR A 315 -22.83 -22.02 -13.51
C THR A 315 -21.70 -22.06 -14.53
N ILE A 316 -20.54 -22.57 -14.12
CA ILE A 316 -19.37 -22.71 -14.98
C ILE A 316 -19.16 -24.18 -15.28
N ALA A 317 -19.29 -24.56 -16.55
CA ALA A 317 -19.08 -25.92 -16.99
C ALA A 317 -17.59 -26.11 -17.28
N VAL A 318 -16.88 -26.82 -16.39
CA VAL A 318 -15.41 -26.99 -16.42
C VAL A 318 -15.06 -28.33 -17.07
N HIS A 319 -14.24 -28.31 -18.11
CA HIS A 319 -13.81 -29.54 -18.78
C HIS A 319 -12.92 -30.39 -17.87
N ASN A 320 -13.27 -31.67 -17.64
CA ASN A 320 -12.51 -32.60 -16.82
C ASN A 320 -11.66 -33.60 -17.62
N GLY A 321 -11.52 -33.40 -18.93
CA GLY A 321 -10.79 -34.31 -19.84
C GLY A 321 -11.70 -35.25 -20.62
N ARG A 322 -12.98 -35.40 -20.23
CA ARG A 322 -14.00 -36.15 -20.97
C ARG A 322 -15.25 -35.33 -21.27
N GLN A 323 -15.74 -34.63 -20.26
CA GLN A 323 -16.97 -33.83 -20.33
C GLN A 323 -16.81 -32.49 -19.60
N HIS A 324 -17.75 -31.58 -19.83
CA HIS A 324 -17.85 -30.35 -19.05
C HIS A 324 -18.72 -30.59 -17.83
N VAL A 325 -18.12 -30.56 -16.65
CA VAL A 325 -18.81 -30.71 -15.36
C VAL A 325 -19.38 -29.35 -14.96
N PRO A 326 -20.70 -29.18 -14.83
CA PRO A 326 -21.30 -27.93 -14.38
C PRO A 326 -21.01 -27.70 -12.90
N VAL A 327 -20.37 -26.58 -12.59
CA VAL A 327 -20.05 -26.14 -11.23
C VAL A 327 -20.81 -24.85 -10.96
N TYR A 328 -21.77 -24.89 -10.05
CA TYR A 328 -22.45 -23.69 -9.57
C TYR A 328 -21.56 -22.98 -8.55
N VAL A 329 -21.22 -21.71 -8.80
CA VAL A 329 -20.25 -20.98 -7.99
C VAL A 329 -20.94 -20.30 -6.81
N SER A 330 -20.57 -20.70 -5.59
CA SER A 330 -20.97 -20.05 -4.33
C SER A 330 -19.85 -19.16 -3.76
N GLU A 331 -20.18 -18.31 -2.79
CA GLU A 331 -19.23 -17.38 -2.16
C GLU A 331 -18.01 -18.09 -1.55
N ASN A 332 -18.22 -19.27 -0.98
CA ASN A 332 -17.19 -20.08 -0.33
C ASN A 332 -16.12 -20.59 -1.31
N MET A 333 -16.41 -20.55 -2.62
CA MET A 333 -15.52 -21.05 -3.66
C MET A 333 -14.55 -19.99 -4.19
N ILE A 334 -14.70 -18.71 -3.78
CA ILE A 334 -13.81 -17.63 -4.20
C ILE A 334 -12.37 -17.94 -3.81
N GLY A 335 -11.43 -17.75 -4.75
CA GLY A 335 -10.01 -17.98 -4.51
C GLY A 335 -9.53 -19.41 -4.81
N HIS A 336 -10.45 -20.38 -4.91
CA HIS A 336 -10.14 -21.75 -5.36
C HIS A 336 -10.03 -21.83 -6.89
N LYS A 337 -9.32 -22.85 -7.39
CA LYS A 337 -9.25 -23.09 -8.85
C LYS A 337 -10.46 -23.86 -9.32
N LEU A 338 -10.99 -23.52 -10.49
CA LEU A 338 -12.10 -24.24 -11.12
C LEU A 338 -11.85 -25.75 -11.26
N GLY A 339 -10.60 -26.14 -11.50
CA GLY A 339 -10.20 -27.54 -11.61
C GLY A 339 -10.33 -28.37 -10.33
N GLU A 340 -10.39 -27.73 -9.15
CA GLU A 340 -10.60 -28.41 -7.86
C GLU A 340 -12.01 -29.00 -7.77
N PHE A 341 -12.98 -28.38 -8.43
CA PHE A 341 -14.40 -28.79 -8.44
C PHE A 341 -14.78 -29.69 -9.63
N ALA A 342 -13.85 -29.93 -10.55
CA ALA A 342 -14.03 -30.79 -11.72
C ALA A 342 -12.86 -31.78 -11.81
N LEU A 343 -12.96 -32.86 -11.04
CA LEU A 343 -11.93 -33.89 -10.93
C LEU A 343 -11.73 -34.64 -12.26
N THR A 344 -10.47 -34.85 -12.62
CA THR A 344 -10.06 -35.58 -13.85
C THR A 344 -10.11 -37.09 -13.73
N ARG A 345 -10.08 -37.61 -12.51
CA ARG A 345 -10.10 -39.06 -12.24
C ARG A 345 -11.33 -39.36 -11.39
N THR A 346 -12.08 -40.38 -11.78
CA THR A 346 -13.10 -40.99 -10.92
C THR A 346 -12.37 -41.75 -9.82
N PHE A 347 -12.55 -41.33 -8.56
CA PHE A 347 -12.04 -42.09 -7.43
C PHE A 347 -12.85 -43.38 -7.32
N LYS A 348 -12.26 -44.52 -7.70
CA LYS A 348 -12.80 -45.84 -7.37
C LYS A 348 -12.34 -46.14 -5.95
N GLY A 349 -13.24 -46.01 -4.97
CA GLY A 349 -12.95 -46.51 -3.62
C GLY A 349 -12.66 -48.01 -3.70
N HIS A 350 -11.64 -48.47 -2.98
CA HIS A 350 -11.46 -49.91 -2.77
C HIS A 350 -12.71 -50.42 -2.05
N ALA A 351 -13.49 -51.27 -2.72
CA ALA A 351 -14.60 -51.94 -2.06
C ALA A 351 -14.02 -52.77 -0.91
N ALA A 352 -14.39 -52.45 0.32
CA ALA A 352 -14.12 -53.33 1.45
C ALA A 352 -14.75 -54.69 1.13
N ASP A 353 -13.97 -55.76 1.34
CA ASP A 353 -14.34 -57.15 1.11
C ASP A 353 -15.76 -57.45 1.60
N LYS A 354 -16.64 -57.83 0.66
CA LYS A 354 -17.83 -58.61 0.99
C LYS A 354 -17.40 -60.05 1.27
N LYS A 355 -16.84 -60.29 2.45
CA LYS A 355 -16.76 -61.63 3.05
C LYS A 355 -17.67 -61.66 4.29
N ALA A 356 -18.96 -61.92 4.05
CA ALA A 356 -19.88 -62.46 5.04
C ALA A 356 -21.02 -63.17 4.29
N LYS A 357 -21.29 -64.41 4.71
CA LYS A 357 -22.13 -65.48 4.09
C LYS A 357 -21.34 -66.29 3.06
N ARG A 358 -20.89 -67.51 3.34
CA ARG A 358 -21.52 -68.60 4.10
C ARG A 358 -20.50 -69.44 4.86
#